data_AF-A0A7V5NXN7-F1
#
_entry.id   AF-A0A7V5NXN7-F1
#
_cell.length_a   1.000
_cell.length_b   1.000
_cell.length_c   1.000
_cell.angle_alpha   90.00
_cell.angle_beta   90.00
_cell.angle_gamma   90.00
#
_symmetry.space_group_name_H-M   'P 1'
#
loop_
_entity.id
_entity.type
_entity.pdbx_description
1 polymer ?
#
loop_
_entity_poly.entity_id
_entity_poly.type
_entity_poly.pdbx_seq_one_letter_code
_entity_poly.pdbx_strand_id
1 'polypeptide(L)'
;MSAMISSTGLWTPEQSISNAELVAAFNRWADKWNADHAEEIARGDVAPKAHSSVEFIEKASGIKARKVLSKDPILDPEIMAPRIPERPNEEISVQAEIALNAARHALEKVGRKPEEVDAVLVACSNLQRAYP
;
A
#
# COMPACT_ATOMS: atom_id res chain seq x y z
N MET A 1 -0.45 -30.95 24.18
CA MET A 1 0.46 -30.08 23.42
C MET A 1 -0.17 -28.69 23.34
N SER A 2 0.62 -27.63 23.48
CA SER A 2 0.14 -26.24 23.30
C SER A 2 0.80 -25.66 22.05
N ALA A 3 0.01 -24.99 21.21
CA ALA A 3 0.53 -24.12 20.17
C ALA A 3 1.07 -22.82 20.80
N MET A 4 2.10 -22.23 20.21
CA MET A 4 2.67 -20.94 20.63
C MET A 4 3.20 -20.17 19.42
N ILE A 5 3.23 -18.83 19.51
CA ILE A 5 3.90 -17.97 18.54
C ILE A 5 5.37 -17.92 18.93
N SER A 6 6.24 -18.64 18.20
CA SER A 6 7.67 -18.70 18.51
C SER A 6 8.47 -17.49 18.03
N SER A 7 8.04 -16.85 16.93
CA SER A 7 8.71 -15.69 16.34
C SER A 7 7.77 -14.87 15.47
N THR A 8 8.15 -13.61 15.22
CA THR A 8 7.53 -12.75 14.20
C THR A 8 8.59 -12.09 13.33
N GLY A 9 8.27 -11.96 12.06
CA GLY A 9 9.08 -11.25 11.08
C GLY A 9 8.29 -10.10 10.47
N LEU A 10 9.02 -9.07 10.07
CA LEU A 10 8.48 -7.88 9.43
C LEU A 10 9.40 -7.49 8.28
N TRP A 11 8.80 -7.23 7.13
CA TRP A 11 9.45 -6.53 6.03
C TRP A 11 8.69 -5.24 5.76
N THR A 12 9.42 -4.15 5.55
CA THR A 12 8.84 -2.82 5.32
C THR A 12 9.45 -2.26 4.05
N PRO A 13 8.67 -1.78 3.08
CA PRO A 13 9.25 -1.15 1.91
C PRO A 13 9.96 0.15 2.28
N GLU A 14 10.95 0.53 1.49
CA GLU A 14 11.81 1.66 1.79
C GLU A 14 11.04 2.98 1.66
N GLN A 15 10.24 3.11 0.60
CA GLN A 15 9.52 4.33 0.29
C GLN A 15 8.39 4.61 1.29
N SER A 16 8.23 5.89 1.61
CA SER A 16 7.20 6.41 2.50
C SER A 16 6.57 7.64 1.88
N ILE A 17 5.26 7.78 2.05
CA ILE A 17 4.51 8.98 1.73
C ILE A 17 4.08 9.62 3.05
N SER A 18 4.46 10.88 3.27
CA SER A 18 3.96 11.71 4.37
C SER A 18 2.53 12.20 4.09
N ASN A 19 1.79 12.62 5.12
CA ASN A 19 0.49 13.26 4.92
C ASN A 19 0.60 14.51 4.04
N ALA A 20 1.66 15.30 4.19
CA ALA A 20 1.87 16.51 3.40
C ALA A 20 1.99 16.20 1.90
N GLU A 21 2.79 15.19 1.53
CA GLU A 21 2.91 14.76 0.13
C GLU A 21 1.59 14.25 -0.44
N LEU A 22 0.88 13.41 0.33
CA LEU A 22 -0.38 12.83 -0.11
C LEU A 22 -1.48 13.89 -0.30
N VAL A 23 -1.60 14.81 0.65
CA VAL A 23 -2.57 15.91 0.61
C VAL A 23 -2.24 16.85 -0.54
N ALA A 24 -0.97 17.17 -0.76
CA ALA A 24 -0.56 18.02 -1.87
C ALA A 24 -0.92 17.40 -3.23
N ALA A 25 -0.69 16.09 -3.41
CA ALA A 25 -1.10 15.38 -4.62
C ALA A 25 -2.62 15.36 -4.79
N PHE A 26 -3.35 15.00 -3.73
CA PHE A 26 -4.82 14.93 -3.76
C PHE A 26 -5.48 16.29 -4.05
N ASN A 27 -5.00 17.37 -3.44
CA ASN A 27 -5.57 18.70 -3.65
C ASN A 27 -5.30 19.21 -5.08
N ARG A 28 -4.11 18.94 -5.64
CA ARG A 28 -3.83 19.25 -7.05
C ARG A 28 -4.77 18.49 -8.00
N TRP A 29 -5.01 17.22 -7.72
CA TRP A 29 -5.98 16.42 -8.48
C TRP A 29 -7.40 16.99 -8.34
N ALA A 30 -7.82 17.35 -7.13
CA ALA A 30 -9.14 17.92 -6.87
C ALA A 30 -9.33 19.26 -7.59
N ASP A 31 -8.32 20.13 -7.59
CA ASP A 31 -8.33 21.41 -8.31
C ASP A 31 -8.49 21.20 -9.81
N LYS A 32 -7.69 20.30 -10.39
CA LYS A 32 -7.79 19.96 -11.82
C LYS A 32 -9.17 19.40 -12.15
N TRP A 33 -9.66 18.43 -11.38
CA TRP A 33 -10.97 17.83 -11.61
C TRP A 33 -12.09 18.87 -11.55
N ASN A 34 -12.06 19.77 -10.56
CA ASN A 34 -13.05 20.82 -10.41
C ASN A 34 -13.01 21.83 -11.56
N ALA A 35 -11.81 22.18 -12.05
CA ALA A 35 -11.66 23.05 -13.22
C ALA A 35 -12.22 22.39 -14.49
N ASP A 36 -11.89 21.11 -14.71
CA ASP A 36 -12.34 20.34 -15.88
C ASP A 36 -13.87 20.12 -15.88
N HIS A 37 -14.53 20.10 -14.72
CA HIS A 37 -15.98 19.88 -14.56
C HIS A 37 -16.74 21.13 -14.10
N ALA A 38 -16.18 22.33 -14.30
CA ALA A 38 -16.72 23.57 -13.76
C ALA A 38 -18.18 23.84 -14.17
N GLU A 39 -18.55 23.53 -15.43
CA GLU A 39 -19.91 23.72 -15.92
C GLU A 39 -20.92 22.74 -15.31
N GLU A 40 -20.53 21.47 -15.17
CA GLU A 40 -21.35 20.43 -14.53
C GLU A 40 -21.60 20.76 -13.06
N ILE A 41 -20.58 21.27 -12.36
CA ILE A 41 -20.69 21.76 -10.98
C ILE A 41 -21.65 22.96 -10.91
N ALA A 42 -21.54 23.92 -11.83
CA ALA A 42 -22.40 25.11 -11.86
C ALA A 42 -23.88 24.77 -12.11
N ARG A 43 -24.16 23.72 -12.89
CA ARG A 43 -25.51 23.18 -13.10
C ARG A 43 -26.02 22.32 -11.93
N GLY A 44 -25.12 21.86 -11.06
CA GLY A 44 -25.44 20.99 -9.94
C GLY A 44 -25.53 19.50 -10.31
N ASP A 45 -25.04 19.12 -11.49
CA ASP A 45 -25.03 17.73 -11.97
C ASP A 45 -24.05 16.86 -11.16
N VAL A 46 -22.94 17.46 -10.73
CA VAL A 46 -21.90 16.83 -9.92
C VAL A 46 -21.45 17.73 -8.77
N ALA A 47 -21.12 17.14 -7.63
CA ALA A 47 -20.55 17.87 -6.51
C ALA A 47 -19.04 18.15 -6.73
N PRO A 48 -18.53 19.32 -6.31
CA PRO A 48 -17.10 19.61 -6.38
C PRO A 48 -16.32 18.67 -5.46
N LYS A 49 -15.10 18.30 -5.86
CA LYS A 49 -14.16 17.59 -5.00
C LYS A 49 -13.65 18.54 -3.93
N ALA A 50 -13.82 18.13 -2.67
CA ALA A 50 -13.25 18.83 -1.54
C ALA A 50 -11.74 18.60 -1.46
N HIS A 51 -11.04 19.56 -0.86
CA HIS A 51 -9.65 19.37 -0.46
C HIS A 51 -9.55 18.54 0.82
N SER A 52 -8.40 17.88 0.98
CA SER A 52 -7.98 17.27 2.23
C SER A 52 -6.98 18.19 2.96
N SER A 53 -6.72 17.88 4.23
CA SER A 53 -5.63 18.49 5.01
C SER A 53 -4.85 17.45 5.81
N VAL A 54 -3.66 17.82 6.27
CA VAL A 54 -2.83 16.96 7.13
C VAL A 54 -3.53 16.78 8.48
N GLU A 55 -4.06 17.85 9.05
CA GLU A 55 -4.76 17.88 10.33
C GLU A 55 -6.00 17.00 10.30
N PHE A 56 -6.72 16.97 9.18
CA PHE A 56 -7.86 16.09 8.98
C PHE A 56 -7.46 14.62 9.09
N ILE A 57 -6.43 14.20 8.36
CA ILE A 57 -5.95 12.81 8.36
C ILE A 57 -5.49 12.41 9.77
N GLU A 58 -4.70 13.25 10.43
CA GLU A 58 -4.19 12.97 11.77
C GLU A 58 -5.31 12.90 12.81
N LYS A 59 -6.27 13.83 12.77
CA LYS A 59 -7.41 13.83 13.70
C LYS A 59 -8.34 12.64 13.49
N ALA A 60 -8.57 12.26 12.23
CA ALA A 60 -9.50 11.18 11.89
C ALA A 60 -8.93 9.79 12.17
N SER A 61 -7.60 9.61 12.13
CA SER A 61 -6.97 8.27 12.13
C SER A 61 -5.70 8.12 12.97
N GLY A 62 -5.06 9.22 13.38
CA GLY A 62 -3.72 9.21 13.98
C GLY A 62 -2.58 8.90 13.00
N ILE A 63 -2.87 8.62 11.72
CA ILE A 63 -1.86 8.28 10.71
C ILE A 63 -1.07 9.52 10.31
N LYS A 64 0.27 9.40 10.29
CA LYS A 64 1.20 10.47 9.87
C LYS A 64 1.90 10.21 8.55
N ALA A 65 2.14 8.93 8.26
CA ALA A 65 2.79 8.46 7.05
C ALA A 65 2.37 7.02 6.74
N ARG A 66 2.61 6.59 5.50
CA ARG A 66 2.42 5.20 5.07
C ARG A 66 3.56 4.74 4.17
N LYS A 67 3.87 3.46 4.29
CA LYS A 67 4.88 2.76 3.50
C LYS A 67 4.26 2.23 2.21
N VAL A 68 4.95 2.40 1.08
CA VAL A 68 4.43 2.07 -0.25
C VAL A 68 5.52 1.43 -1.11
N LEU A 69 5.11 0.64 -2.11
CA LEU A 69 6.03 0.01 -3.08
C LEU A 69 6.35 0.90 -4.29
N SER A 70 5.45 1.84 -4.61
CA SER A 70 5.52 2.64 -5.83
C SER A 70 5.04 4.05 -5.50
N LYS A 71 5.95 4.91 -5.02
CA LYS A 71 5.63 6.22 -4.47
C LYS A 71 5.25 7.25 -5.52
N ASP A 72 6.13 7.50 -6.48
CA ASP A 72 6.00 8.63 -7.41
C ASP A 72 4.67 8.64 -8.18
N PRO A 73 4.20 7.53 -8.79
CA PRO A 73 2.92 7.52 -9.50
C PRO A 73 1.69 7.64 -8.58
N ILE A 74 1.81 7.33 -7.28
CA ILE A 74 0.74 7.61 -6.32
C ILE A 74 0.61 9.12 -6.08
N LEU A 75 1.72 9.87 -6.15
CA LEU A 75 1.77 11.31 -5.90
C LEU A 75 1.57 12.17 -7.16
N ASP A 76 1.46 11.53 -8.33
CA ASP A 76 1.16 12.18 -9.60
C ASP A 76 -0.37 12.40 -9.74
N PRO A 77 -0.86 13.66 -9.80
CA PRO A 77 -2.27 13.97 -9.95
C PRO A 77 -2.94 13.39 -11.20
N GLU A 78 -2.18 13.07 -12.25
CA GLU A 78 -2.72 12.46 -13.47
C GLU A 78 -2.86 10.93 -13.33
N ILE A 79 -2.23 10.32 -12.32
CA ILE A 79 -2.16 8.87 -12.14
C ILE A 79 -2.90 8.41 -10.89
N MET A 80 -2.60 9.00 -9.73
CA MET A 80 -3.22 8.75 -8.42
C MET A 80 -3.29 7.26 -8.03
N ALA A 81 -2.33 6.44 -8.49
CA ALA A 81 -2.30 4.99 -8.32
C ALA A 81 -0.87 4.43 -8.48
N PRO A 82 -0.53 3.29 -7.84
CA PRO A 82 0.79 2.69 -8.02
C PRO A 82 1.02 2.25 -9.48
N ARG A 83 2.28 2.22 -9.89
CA ARG A 83 2.76 1.52 -11.10
C ARG A 83 3.78 0.48 -10.68
N ILE A 84 3.41 -0.79 -10.87
CA ILE A 84 4.24 -1.95 -10.54
C ILE A 84 4.35 -2.76 -11.82
N PRO A 85 5.56 -2.91 -12.40
CA PRO A 85 5.75 -3.68 -13.62
C PRO A 85 5.33 -5.15 -13.43
N GLU A 86 4.80 -5.74 -14.50
CA GLU A 86 4.57 -7.17 -14.56
C GLU A 86 5.91 -7.92 -14.46
N ARG A 87 5.87 -9.11 -13.86
CA ARG A 87 7.01 -10.03 -13.79
C ARG A 87 6.66 -11.30 -14.57
N PRO A 88 7.60 -11.89 -15.32
CA PRO A 88 7.40 -13.19 -15.95
C PRO A 88 7.23 -14.29 -14.87
N ASN A 89 6.68 -15.44 -15.25
CA ASN A 89 6.37 -16.52 -14.32
C ASN A 89 7.62 -17.15 -13.67
N GLU A 90 8.78 -17.00 -14.31
CA GLU A 90 10.09 -17.46 -13.83
C GLU A 90 10.64 -16.57 -12.70
N GLU A 91 10.06 -15.38 -12.51
CA GLU A 91 10.42 -14.47 -11.43
C GLU A 91 9.44 -14.57 -10.26
N ILE A 92 9.95 -14.35 -9.04
CA ILE A 92 9.10 -14.30 -7.85
C ILE A 92 8.11 -13.14 -7.97
N SER A 93 6.83 -13.39 -7.69
CA SER A 93 5.83 -12.34 -7.68
C SER A 93 6.07 -11.35 -6.53
N VAL A 94 5.61 -10.11 -6.68
CA VAL A 94 5.79 -9.04 -5.68
C VAL A 94 5.25 -9.45 -4.31
N GLN A 95 4.05 -10.04 -4.24
CA GLN A 95 3.48 -10.49 -2.96
C GLN A 95 4.30 -11.63 -2.34
N ALA A 96 4.76 -12.58 -3.16
CA ALA A 96 5.58 -13.70 -2.69
C ALA A 96 6.94 -13.22 -2.16
N GLU A 97 7.57 -12.24 -2.81
CA GLU A 97 8.82 -11.63 -2.36
C GLU A 97 8.70 -10.94 -1.01
N ILE A 98 7.64 -10.14 -0.82
CA ILE A 98 7.36 -9.47 0.46
C ILE A 98 7.15 -10.49 1.58
N ALA A 99 6.35 -11.52 1.32
CA ALA A 99 6.08 -12.59 2.29
C ALA A 99 7.35 -13.37 2.63
N LEU A 100 8.18 -13.69 1.64
CA LEU A 100 9.44 -14.42 1.82
C LEU A 100 10.41 -13.63 2.71
N ASN A 101 10.56 -12.33 2.48
CA ASN A 101 11.44 -11.48 3.29
C ASN A 101 10.99 -11.42 4.75
N ALA A 102 9.68 -11.27 5.01
CA ALA A 102 9.15 -11.30 6.37
C ALA A 102 9.31 -12.69 7.01
N ALA A 103 9.05 -13.77 6.28
CA ALA A 103 9.19 -15.14 6.78
C ALA A 103 10.65 -15.49 7.13
N ARG A 104 11.61 -15.12 6.28
CA ARG A 104 13.05 -15.30 6.57
C ARG A 104 13.46 -14.57 7.84
N HIS A 105 13.05 -13.31 8.00
CA HIS A 105 13.30 -12.54 9.22
C HIS A 105 12.71 -13.23 10.47
N ALA A 106 11.53 -13.86 10.38
CA ALA A 106 10.96 -14.61 11.49
C ALA A 106 11.78 -15.86 11.84
N LEU A 107 12.17 -16.65 10.84
CA LEU A 107 12.94 -17.90 11.01
C LEU A 107 14.34 -17.63 11.58
N GLU A 108 15.04 -16.63 11.06
CA GLU A 108 16.39 -16.24 11.48
C GLU A 108 16.42 -15.85 12.97
N LYS A 109 15.41 -15.12 13.46
CA LYS A 109 15.29 -14.74 14.88
C LYS A 109 15.28 -15.91 15.85
N VAL A 110 14.78 -17.07 15.43
CA VAL A 110 14.70 -18.29 16.24
C VAL A 110 15.66 -19.37 15.78
N GLY A 111 16.55 -19.05 14.83
CA GLY A 111 17.55 -19.99 14.31
C GLY A 111 16.95 -21.24 13.66
N ARG A 112 15.71 -21.17 13.17
CA ARG A 112 15.04 -22.29 12.52
C ARG A 112 15.29 -22.27 11.02
N LYS A 113 15.39 -23.45 10.42
CA LYS A 113 15.59 -23.59 8.99
C LYS A 113 14.25 -23.73 8.25
N PRO A 114 14.17 -23.30 6.97
CA PRO A 114 12.96 -23.45 6.16
C PRO A 114 12.45 -24.89 6.05
N GLU A 115 13.33 -25.88 6.09
CA GLU A 115 12.97 -27.30 5.99
C GLU A 115 12.20 -27.81 7.21
N GLU A 116 12.15 -27.05 8.30
CA GLU A 116 11.39 -27.39 9.51
C GLU A 116 9.96 -26.80 9.52
N VAL A 117 9.51 -26.22 8.40
CA VAL A 117 8.18 -25.62 8.24
C VAL A 117 7.27 -26.58 7.49
N ASP A 118 6.33 -27.21 8.19
CA ASP A 118 5.42 -28.20 7.61
C ASP A 118 4.25 -27.57 6.83
N ALA A 119 3.91 -26.30 7.11
CA ALA A 119 2.79 -25.61 6.49
C ALA A 119 3.02 -24.10 6.35
N VAL A 120 2.53 -23.52 5.26
CA VAL A 120 2.55 -22.06 5.01
C VAL A 120 1.13 -21.59 4.73
N LEU A 121 0.69 -20.58 5.47
CA LEU A 121 -0.63 -19.95 5.31
C LEU A 121 -0.45 -18.51 4.83
N VAL A 122 -0.93 -18.20 3.62
CA VAL A 122 -0.96 -16.84 3.09
C VAL A 122 -2.29 -16.18 3.46
N ALA A 123 -2.33 -15.61 4.67
CA ALA A 123 -3.53 -14.96 5.21
C ALA A 123 -3.44 -13.42 5.09
N CYS A 124 -4.06 -12.86 4.04
CA CYS A 124 -4.11 -11.42 3.80
C CYS A 124 -5.43 -11.02 3.11
N SER A 125 -5.69 -9.72 2.99
CA SER A 125 -6.97 -9.22 2.45
C SER A 125 -7.11 -9.33 0.94
N ASN A 126 -6.00 -9.46 0.19
CA ASN A 126 -6.02 -9.59 -1.26
C ASN A 126 -4.84 -10.42 -1.76
N LEU A 127 -5.11 -11.44 -2.56
CA LEU A 127 -4.09 -12.25 -3.22
C LEU A 127 -3.75 -11.64 -4.58
N GLN A 128 -2.46 -11.63 -4.94
CA GLN A 128 -2.00 -11.06 -6.21
C GLN A 128 -2.58 -11.79 -7.44
N ARG A 129 -2.95 -13.05 -7.28
CA ARG A 129 -3.65 -13.86 -8.28
C ARG A 129 -4.62 -14.81 -7.58
N ALA A 130 -5.62 -15.29 -8.33
CA ALA A 130 -6.44 -16.40 -7.89
C ALA A 130 -5.57 -17.64 -7.67
N TYR A 131 -6.01 -18.54 -6.79
CA TYR A 131 -5.35 -19.83 -6.67
C TYR A 131 -5.75 -20.73 -7.85
N PRO A 132 -4.81 -21.44 -8.49
CA PRO A 132 -3.36 -21.43 -8.28
C PRO A 132 -2.61 -20.23 -8.91
#